data_AF-A0A4Q2ZG14-F1
#
_entry.id   AF-A0A4Q2ZG14-F1
#
_cell.length_a   1.000
_cell.length_b   1.000
_cell.length_c   1.000
_cell.angle_alpha   90.00
_cell.angle_beta   90.00
_cell.angle_gamma   90.00
#
_symmetry.space_group_name_H-M   'P 1'
#
loop_
_entity.id
_entity.type
_entity.pdbx_description
1 polymer ?
#
loop_
_entity_poly.entity_id
_entity_poly.type
_entity_poly.pdbx_seq_one_letter_code
_entity_poly.pdbx_strand_id
1 'polypeptide(L)' 'MKPEDRYHRFVRWSEDDQCYIGYCPDLYFGGVCHGEREEDTYAELCAIVRDEVAHRSAKGESLPEPAVRATRDLDFAA' A
#
# COMPACT_ATOMS: atom_id res chain seq x y z
N MET A 1 -15.61 0.96 5.41
CA MET A 1 -14.20 0.88 4.98
C MET A 1 -13.64 -0.44 5.48
N LYS A 2 -12.97 -1.18 4.61
CA LYS A 2 -12.20 -2.37 4.98
C LYS A 2 -10.96 -1.94 5.76
N PRO A 3 -10.40 -2.75 6.66
CA PRO A 3 -9.25 -2.35 7.46
C PRO A 3 -8.06 -1.93 6.58
N GLU A 4 -7.83 -2.60 5.45
CA GLU A 4 -6.77 -2.28 4.49
C GLU A 4 -6.94 -0.93 3.76
N ASP A 5 -8.16 -0.37 3.73
CA ASP A 5 -8.43 0.91 3.04
C ASP A 5 -7.70 2.10 3.70
N ARG A 6 -7.24 1.94 4.95
CA ARG A 6 -6.52 2.98 5.69
C ARG A 6 -5.07 3.18 5.23
N TYR A 7 -4.52 2.23 4.48
CA TYR A 7 -3.11 2.23 4.09
C TYR A 7 -2.93 2.76 2.68
N HIS A 8 -2.07 3.76 2.53
CA HIS A 8 -1.79 4.32 1.22
C HIS A 8 -0.95 3.35 0.39
N ARG A 9 -1.33 3.23 -0.88
CA ARG A 9 -0.71 2.36 -1.88
C ARG A 9 -0.42 3.18 -3.10
N PHE A 10 0.82 3.13 -3.59
CA PHE A 10 1.19 3.77 -4.84
C PHE A 10 2.20 2.91 -5.58
N VAL A 11 2.24 3.09 -6.89
CA VAL A 11 3.18 2.44 -7.79
C VAL A 11 3.98 3.53 -8.49
N ARG A 12 5.28 3.31 -8.70
CA ARG A 12 6.14 4.24 -9.46
C ARG A 12 7.07 3.46 -10.39
N TRP A 13 7.38 4.02 -11.55
CA TRP A 13 8.46 3.52 -12.40
C TRP A 13 9.82 3.77 -11.74
N SER A 14 10.71 2.79 -11.80
CA SER A 14 12.12 2.89 -11.42
C SER A 14 12.99 2.86 -12.67
N GLU A 15 13.72 3.94 -12.93
CA GLU A 15 14.69 3.98 -14.04
C GLU A 15 15.86 3.02 -13.79
N ASP A 16 16.30 2.86 -12.54
CA ASP A 16 17.44 2.00 -12.21
C ASP A 16 17.09 0.50 -12.38
N ASP A 17 15.85 0.13 -12.06
CA ASP A 17 15.37 -1.26 -12.12
C ASP A 17 14.56 -1.59 -13.38
N GLN A 18 14.27 -0.59 -14.22
CA GLN A 18 13.46 -0.70 -15.44
C GLN A 18 12.13 -1.44 -15.21
N CYS A 19 11.46 -1.16 -14.10
CA CYS A 19 10.17 -1.74 -13.74
C CYS A 19 9.33 -0.81 -12.86
N TYR A 20 8.04 -1.09 -12.76
CA TYR A 20 7.17 -0.48 -11.76
C TYR A 20 7.39 -1.14 -10.40
N ILE A 21 7.43 -0.33 -9.34
CA ILE A 21 7.58 -0.79 -7.96
C ILE A 21 6.37 -0.31 -7.16
N GLY A 22 5.73 -1.23 -6.44
CA GLY A 22 4.63 -0.95 -5.52
C GLY A 22 5.12 -0.63 -4.11
N TYR A 23 4.49 0.33 -3.45
CA TYR A 23 4.85 0.81 -2.11
C TYR A 23 3.63 0.88 -1.20
N CYS A 24 3.81 0.45 0.04
CA CYS A 24 2.87 0.66 1.13
C CYS A 24 3.66 1.02 2.41
N PRO A 25 4.07 2.28 2.55
CA PRO A 25 5.06 2.71 3.55
C PRO A 25 4.59 2.57 5.01
N ASP A 26 3.28 2.53 5.25
CA ASP A 26 2.72 2.33 6.59
C ASP A 26 2.86 0.88 7.08
N LEU A 27 3.04 -0.09 6.15
CA LEU A 27 3.16 -1.52 6.45
C LEU A 27 4.55 -2.08 6.17
N TYR A 28 5.26 -1.51 5.19
CA TYR A 28 6.52 -2.04 4.69
C TYR A 28 7.58 -0.95 4.56
N PHE A 29 8.83 -1.32 4.82
CA PHE A 29 9.98 -0.47 4.51
C PHE A 29 10.47 -0.76 3.09
N GLY A 30 10.40 0.24 2.21
CA GLY A 30 10.84 0.12 0.80
C GLY A 30 9.77 -0.41 -0.15
N GLY A 31 10.21 -0.92 -1.31
CA GLY A 31 9.35 -1.51 -2.33
C GLY A 31 8.81 -2.87 -1.90
N VAL A 32 7.54 -3.14 -2.22
CA VAL A 32 6.80 -4.34 -1.79
C VAL A 32 6.72 -5.39 -2.89
N CYS A 33 6.44 -4.96 -4.12
CA CYS A 33 6.39 -5.80 -5.32
C CYS A 33 6.88 -5.00 -6.53
N HIS A 34 7.14 -5.70 -7.65
CA HIS A 34 7.58 -5.08 -8.89
C HIS A 34 6.93 -5.74 -10.11
N GLY A 35 6.76 -4.99 -11.20
CA GLY A 35 6.15 -5.51 -12.42
C GLY A 35 6.42 -4.66 -13.66
N GLU A 36 6.13 -5.21 -14.83
CA GLU A 36 6.33 -4.51 -16.11
C GLU A 36 5.20 -3.51 -16.43
N ARG A 37 4.04 -3.71 -15.80
CA ARG A 37 2.82 -2.91 -16.03
C ARG A 37 2.33 -2.30 -14.74
N GLU A 38 1.96 -1.03 -14.80
CA GLU A 38 1.53 -0.25 -13.64
C GLU A 38 0.30 -0.88 -12.96
N GLU A 39 -0.72 -1.24 -13.76
CA GLU A 39 -2.00 -1.71 -13.22
C GLU A 39 -1.86 -3.09 -12.56
N ASP A 40 -1.06 -3.97 -13.15
CA ASP A 40 -0.82 -5.32 -12.64
C ASP A 40 -0.02 -5.26 -11.33
N THR A 41 0.99 -4.38 -11.28
CA THR A 41 1.76 -4.11 -10.05
C THR A 41 0.86 -3.57 -8.94
N TYR A 42 -0.08 -2.67 -9.27
CA TYR A 42 -1.03 -2.13 -8.30
C TYR A 42 -2.02 -3.20 -7.81
N ALA A 43 -2.50 -4.08 -8.70
CA ALA A 43 -3.38 -5.18 -8.34
C ALA A 43 -2.68 -6.17 -7.38
N GLU A 44 -1.43 -6.51 -7.65
CA GLU A 44 -0.60 -7.34 -6.77
C GLU A 44 -0.39 -6.66 -5.41
N LEU A 45 -0.01 -5.38 -5.41
CA LEU A 45 0.14 -4.60 -4.18
C LEU A 45 -1.13 -4.60 -3.32
N CYS A 46 -2.31 -4.50 -3.94
CA CYS A 46 -3.58 -4.59 -3.24
C CYS A 46 -3.82 -5.97 -2.60
N ALA A 47 -3.39 -7.06 -3.24
CA ALA A 47 -3.48 -8.40 -2.69
C ALA A 47 -2.54 -8.55 -1.47
N ILE A 48 -1.27 -8.13 -1.61
CA ILE A 48 -0.28 -8.19 -0.55
C ILE A 48 -0.73 -7.43 0.70
N VAL A 49 -1.25 -6.21 0.53
CA VAL A 49 -1.70 -5.42 1.68
C VAL A 49 -2.93 -6.04 2.36
N ARG A 50 -3.86 -6.62 1.58
CA ARG A 50 -5.01 -7.34 2.15
C ARG A 50 -4.58 -8.55 2.97
N ASP A 51 -3.63 -9.33 2.45
CA ASP A 51 -3.15 -10.54 3.10
C ASP A 51 -2.40 -10.23 4.40
N GLU A 52 -1.58 -9.18 4.42
CA GLU A 52 -0.87 -8.73 5.63
C GLU A 52 -1.84 -8.26 6.72
N VAL A 53 -2.86 -7.49 6.35
CA VAL A 53 -3.90 -7.03 7.28
C VAL A 53 -4.68 -8.22 7.84
N ALA A 54 -5.05 -9.19 6.99
CA ALA A 54 -5.73 -10.41 7.40
C ALA A 54 -4.84 -11.25 8.34
N HIS A 55 -3.55 -11.37 8.03
CA HIS A 55 -2.57 -12.11 8.82
C HIS A 55 -2.42 -11.55 10.24
N ARG A 56 -2.24 -10.23 10.38
CA ARG A 56 -2.17 -9.56 11.69
C ARG A 56 -3.46 -9.71 12.47
N SER A 57 -4.60 -9.54 11.79
CA SER A 57 -5.92 -9.69 12.40
C SER A 57 -6.12 -11.11 12.96
N ALA A 58 -5.71 -12.14 12.21
CA ALA A 58 -5.80 -13.53 12.65
C ALA A 58 -4.89 -13.83 13.86
N LYS A 59 -3.80 -13.09 14.03
CA LYS A 59 -2.90 -13.17 15.19
C LYS A 59 -3.33 -12.30 16.38
N GLY A 60 -4.36 -11.47 16.23
CA GLY A 60 -4.76 -10.49 17.25
C GLY A 60 -3.75 -9.35 17.44
N GLU A 61 -2.90 -9.10 16.44
CA GLU A 61 -1.93 -8.01 16.48
C GLU A 61 -2.61 -6.67 16.13
N SER A 62 -2.20 -5.60 16.78
CA SER A 62 -2.62 -4.25 16.39
C SER A 62 -2.07 -3.90 15.01
N LEU A 63 -2.95 -3.35 14.18
CA LEU A 63 -2.58 -2.80 12.88
C LEU A 63 -1.75 -1.50 13.05
N PRO A 64 -0.69 -1.27 12.24
CA PRO A 64 0.08 -0.03 12.29
C PRO A 64 -0.80 1.20 12.06
N GLU A 65 -0.52 2.29 12.78
CA GLU A 65 -1.18 3.58 12.57
C GLU A 65 -0.70 4.21 11.25
N PRO A 66 -1.62 4.59 10.34
CA PRO A 66 -1.24 5.24 9.09
C PRO A 66 -0.55 6.59 9.34
N ALA A 67 0.66 6.75 8.81
CA ALA A 67 1.44 7.99 8.86
C ALA A 67 1.36 8.75 7.54
N VAL A 68 1.13 8.07 6.42
CA VAL A 68 1.00 8.73 5.12
C VAL A 68 -0.34 9.46 4.98
N ARG A 69 -0.25 10.76 4.75
CA ARG A 69 -1.40 11.61 4.42
C ARG A 69 -1.55 11.68 2.90
N ALA A 70 -2.62 11.10 2.37
CA ALA A 70 -2.87 10.99 0.92
C ALA A 70 -3.16 12.34 0.24
N THR A 71 -3.55 13.36 1.00
CA THR A 71 -3.86 14.70 0.51
C THR A 71 -3.11 15.74 1.34
N ARG A 72 -2.63 16.80 0.67
CA ARG A 72 -2.49 18.09 1.34
C ARG A 72 -3.91 18.44 1.80
N ASP A 73 -4.19 18.40 3.10
CA ASP A 73 -5.52 18.41 3.73
C ASP A 73 -6.62 18.98 2.81
N LEU A 74 -7.35 18.10 2.12
CA LEU A 74 -8.57 18.50 1.41
C LEU A 74 -9.71 18.19 2.37
N ASP A 75 -10.23 19.23 3.02
CA ASP A 75 -11.45 19.17 3.81
C ASP A 75 -12.59 18.75 2.88
N PHE A 76 -12.81 17.44 2.77
CA PHE A 76 -14.03 16.92 2.15
C PHE A 76 -15.16 17.18 3.15
N ALA A 77 -15.81 18.33 2.99
CA ALA A 77 -17.04 18.64 3.70
C ALA A 77 -18.06 17.53 3.46
N ALA A 78 -18.55 16.95 4.56
CA ALA A 78 -19.55 15.88 4.57
C ALA A 78 -20.94 16.38 4.14
#